data_AF-A0A4Q7YF43-F1
#
_entry.id   AF-A0A4Q7YF43-F1
#
_cell.length_a   1.000
_cell.length_b   1.000
_cell.length_c   1.000
_cell.angle_alpha   90.00
_cell.angle_beta   90.00
_cell.angle_gamma   90.00
#
_symmetry.space_group_name_H-M   'P 1'
#
loop_
_entity.id
_entity.type
_entity.pdbx_description
1 polymer ?
#
loop_
_entity_poly.entity_id
_entity_poly.type
_entity_poly.pdbx_seq_one_letter_code
_entity_poly.pdbx_strand_id
1 'polypeptide(L)'
;MKFALPRVSIPRHWVVPNWEAEFTPARLLMLSAGMLACIGVIMVASASMGVAEATFGHPFYFFVRHLLYVLLGVSSAIVVVNIPMHFWQRFSWHLLVFAFVLLVLVLIPHIGKRINGSARWLGVGPFTIQPSEIGKFAVVLFMAGYLVRRQEEVRTTYVRGFLRAMMIVGTAIALFLSEPDFGASLVLMTAVLGMLFLAGAPMIQFGGLVSAVVAGGIAAIVFEPYRLRRVMSFTDPWDDQYGSDYQLSQSLIAFGRGDWFGVGLGHSVQKLFYLPEAHTDFVFAVYAEEFGLVGVLFLMSMFWILINSGLRIGRAAEQTGRFFEAYLAYGISFLIIMQAVINIGVNTGFFPTKGLTLPMVSYGGSSLIVVFTMLGLLLRIDMETRQGFKGKAHGR
;
A
#
# COMPACT_ATOMS: atom_id res chain seq x y z
N MET A 1 5.40 -15.53 71.40
CA MET A 1 6.11 -15.40 70.11
C MET A 1 5.10 -15.12 69.00
N LYS A 2 5.03 -13.89 68.49
CA LYS A 2 4.23 -13.58 67.29
C LYS A 2 5.14 -13.76 66.07
N PHE A 3 4.92 -14.82 65.30
CA PHE A 3 5.59 -15.01 64.01
C PHE A 3 5.00 -14.01 63.01
N ALA A 4 5.79 -12.99 62.63
CA ALA A 4 5.45 -12.12 61.53
C ALA A 4 5.84 -12.82 60.22
N LEU A 5 4.86 -13.18 59.40
CA LEU A 5 5.11 -13.71 58.06
C LEU A 5 5.73 -12.61 57.18
N PRO A 6 6.72 -12.93 56.33
CA PRO A 6 7.30 -11.97 55.41
C PRO A 6 6.25 -11.48 54.42
N ARG A 7 6.10 -10.15 54.29
CA ARG A 7 5.26 -9.55 53.26
C ARG A 7 5.89 -9.78 51.90
N VAL A 8 5.44 -10.82 51.20
CA VAL A 8 5.74 -11.00 49.77
C VAL A 8 5.01 -9.88 49.01
N SER A 9 5.75 -8.87 48.57
CA SER A 9 5.22 -7.83 47.70
C SER A 9 5.28 -8.34 46.26
N ILE A 10 4.13 -8.73 45.70
CA ILE A 10 4.02 -9.07 44.29
C ILE A 10 4.16 -7.75 43.49
N PRO A 11 5.08 -7.65 42.52
CA PRO A 11 5.19 -6.46 41.70
C PRO A 11 3.84 -6.15 41.01
N ARG A 12 3.33 -4.92 41.16
CA ARG A 12 2.01 -4.52 40.63
C ARG A 12 1.78 -4.87 39.15
N HIS A 13 2.84 -4.90 38.34
CA HIS A 13 2.76 -5.23 36.91
C HIS A 13 2.43 -6.71 36.62
N TRP A 14 2.55 -7.62 37.60
CA TRP A 14 2.09 -9.01 37.50
C TRP A 14 0.59 -9.17 37.81
N VAL A 15 0.00 -8.20 38.51
CA VAL A 15 -1.38 -8.28 39.02
C VAL A 15 -2.34 -7.49 38.14
N VAL A 16 -1.90 -6.34 37.62
CA VAL A 16 -2.67 -5.52 36.69
C VAL A 16 -1.73 -5.17 35.56
N PRO A 17 -1.79 -5.89 34.43
CA PRO A 17 -0.78 -5.67 33.44
C PRO A 17 -1.15 -4.41 32.65
N ASN A 18 -0.12 -3.66 32.30
CA ASN A 18 -0.28 -2.29 31.86
C ASN A 18 -0.62 -2.29 30.37
N TRP A 19 -1.89 -2.51 30.04
CA TRP A 19 -2.38 -2.62 28.66
C TRP A 19 -1.95 -1.44 27.79
N GLU A 20 -1.93 -0.23 28.36
CA GLU A 20 -1.48 0.97 27.66
C GLU A 20 0.01 0.92 27.29
N ALA A 21 0.85 0.29 28.10
CA ALA A 21 2.27 0.08 27.80
C ALA A 21 2.48 -1.01 26.73
N GLU A 22 1.51 -1.90 26.53
CA GLU A 22 1.61 -2.97 25.53
C GLU A 22 1.05 -2.57 24.15
N PHE A 23 0.02 -1.74 24.08
CA PHE A 23 -0.59 -1.27 22.82
C PHE A 23 0.14 -0.07 22.21
N THR A 24 1.45 -0.22 22.04
CA THR A 24 2.25 0.83 21.38
C THR A 24 2.04 0.81 19.86
N PRO A 25 2.14 1.97 19.16
CA PRO A 25 1.93 2.04 17.72
C PRO A 25 2.76 1.03 16.92
N ALA A 26 4.04 0.84 17.27
CA ALA A 26 4.90 -0.14 16.61
C ALA A 26 4.40 -1.60 16.76
N ARG A 27 3.94 -1.98 17.96
CA ARG A 27 3.42 -3.34 18.20
C ARG A 27 2.12 -3.58 17.44
N LEU A 28 1.22 -2.59 17.42
CA LEU A 28 -0.01 -2.66 16.64
C LEU A 28 0.26 -2.71 15.13
N LEU A 29 1.25 -1.96 14.64
CA LEU A 29 1.71 -2.01 13.25
C LEU A 29 2.21 -3.42 12.90
N MET A 30 3.07 -4.03 13.73
CA MET A 30 3.58 -5.38 13.50
C MET A 30 2.48 -6.44 13.55
N LEU A 31 1.57 -6.34 14.53
CA LEU A 31 0.45 -7.27 14.67
C LEU A 31 -0.46 -7.24 13.45
N SER A 32 -0.91 -6.03 13.05
CA SER A 32 -1.78 -5.87 11.89
C SER A 32 -1.10 -6.28 10.58
N ALA A 33 0.18 -5.93 10.39
CA ALA A 33 0.96 -6.37 9.23
C ALA A 33 1.12 -7.89 9.19
N GLY A 34 1.42 -8.52 10.33
CA GLY A 34 1.55 -9.98 10.44
C GLY A 34 0.23 -10.69 10.12
N MET A 35 -0.89 -10.20 10.67
CA MET A 35 -2.22 -10.75 10.37
C MET A 35 -2.56 -10.61 8.88
N LEU A 36 -2.35 -9.44 8.28
CA LEU A 36 -2.60 -9.22 6.86
C LEU A 36 -1.72 -10.10 5.96
N ALA A 37 -0.45 -10.30 6.30
CA ALA A 37 0.44 -11.20 5.58
C ALA A 37 0.01 -12.67 5.70
N CYS A 38 -0.42 -13.11 6.89
CA CYS A 38 -0.98 -14.46 7.08
C CYS A 38 -2.25 -14.67 6.24
N ILE A 39 -3.16 -13.70 6.25
CA ILE A 39 -4.35 -13.73 5.39
C ILE A 39 -3.92 -13.81 3.92
N GLY A 40 -2.94 -13.00 3.50
CA GLY A 40 -2.42 -13.02 2.14
C GLY A 40 -1.90 -14.39 1.70
N VAL A 41 -1.08 -15.03 2.54
CA VAL A 41 -0.55 -16.38 2.28
C VAL A 41 -1.69 -17.40 2.12
N ILE A 42 -2.67 -17.37 3.01
CA ILE A 42 -3.83 -18.28 2.96
C ILE A 42 -4.67 -18.01 1.71
N MET A 43 -4.97 -16.76 1.41
CA MET A 43 -5.86 -16.39 0.31
C MET A 43 -5.21 -16.58 -1.05
N VAL A 44 -3.91 -16.30 -1.20
CA VAL A 44 -3.20 -16.59 -2.44
C VAL A 44 -3.16 -18.10 -2.67
N ALA A 45 -2.96 -18.92 -1.64
CA ALA A 45 -3.07 -20.37 -1.77
C ALA A 45 -4.47 -20.78 -2.24
N SER A 46 -5.52 -20.33 -1.53
CA SER A 46 -6.90 -20.69 -1.82
C SER A 46 -7.33 -20.26 -3.22
N ALA A 47 -7.09 -19.00 -3.59
CA ALA A 47 -7.55 -18.38 -4.84
C ALA A 47 -6.79 -18.84 -6.08
N SER A 48 -5.57 -19.37 -5.94
CA SER A 48 -4.74 -19.77 -7.09
C SER A 48 -4.67 -21.28 -7.34
N MET A 49 -5.08 -22.12 -6.39
CA MET A 49 -4.84 -23.57 -6.43
C MET A 49 -5.36 -24.25 -7.70
N GLY A 50 -6.62 -24.00 -8.09
CA GLY A 50 -7.24 -24.61 -9.27
C GLY A 50 -6.59 -24.14 -10.59
N VAL A 51 -6.29 -22.83 -10.69
CA VAL A 51 -5.61 -22.26 -11.87
C VAL A 51 -4.17 -22.78 -11.96
N ALA A 52 -3.48 -22.90 -10.83
CA ALA A 52 -2.10 -23.38 -10.75
C ALA A 52 -1.98 -24.85 -11.16
N GLU A 53 -2.91 -25.70 -10.73
CA GLU A 53 -2.98 -27.10 -11.12
C GLU A 53 -3.22 -27.24 -12.62
N ALA A 54 -4.21 -26.54 -13.17
CA ALA A 54 -4.53 -26.62 -14.60
C ALA A 54 -3.42 -26.07 -15.51
N THR A 55 -2.71 -25.02 -15.08
CA THR A 55 -1.74 -24.32 -15.93
C THR A 55 -0.31 -24.85 -15.77
N PHE A 56 0.08 -25.21 -14.54
CA PHE A 56 1.46 -25.58 -14.20
C PHE A 56 1.59 -27.03 -13.69
N GLY A 57 0.49 -27.77 -13.55
CA GLY A 57 0.48 -29.12 -12.98
C GLY A 57 0.86 -29.19 -11.50
N HIS A 58 0.93 -28.03 -10.82
CA HIS A 58 1.40 -27.93 -9.44
C HIS A 58 0.51 -26.96 -8.63
N PRO A 59 -0.44 -27.46 -7.82
CA PRO A 59 -1.43 -26.62 -7.12
C PRO A 59 -0.82 -25.54 -6.21
N PHE A 60 0.35 -25.80 -5.62
CA PHE A 60 1.02 -24.88 -4.69
C PHE A 60 2.01 -23.92 -5.36
N TYR A 61 2.00 -23.80 -6.69
CA TYR A 61 3.01 -23.02 -7.43
C TYR A 61 3.05 -21.54 -6.98
N PHE A 62 1.90 -20.87 -6.94
CA PHE A 62 1.83 -19.47 -6.51
C PHE A 62 2.01 -19.32 -5.00
N PHE A 63 1.53 -20.28 -4.21
CA PHE A 63 1.73 -20.31 -2.76
C PHE A 63 3.21 -20.28 -2.38
N VAL A 64 4.03 -21.18 -2.93
CA VAL A 64 5.47 -21.24 -2.65
C VAL A 64 6.15 -19.94 -3.03
N ARG A 65 5.83 -19.37 -4.20
CA ARG A 65 6.38 -18.08 -4.64
C ARG A 65 5.95 -16.93 -3.74
N HIS A 66 4.69 -16.87 -3.34
CA HIS A 66 4.19 -15.85 -2.45
C HIS A 66 4.88 -15.92 -1.09
N LEU A 67 5.07 -17.11 -0.53
CA LEU A 67 5.82 -17.33 0.71
C LEU A 67 7.27 -16.85 0.58
N LEU A 68 7.94 -17.15 -0.54
CA LEU A 68 9.28 -16.61 -0.82
C LEU A 68 9.29 -15.08 -0.86
N TYR A 69 8.31 -14.43 -1.49
CA TYR A 69 8.21 -12.97 -1.51
C TYR A 69 7.91 -12.38 -0.12
N VAL A 70 7.10 -13.04 0.71
CA VAL A 70 6.89 -12.65 2.11
C VAL A 70 8.19 -12.74 2.89
N LEU A 71 8.96 -13.83 2.75
CA LEU A 71 10.26 -13.99 3.40
C LEU A 71 11.26 -12.92 2.96
N LEU A 72 11.33 -12.62 1.65
CA LEU A 72 12.17 -11.56 1.11
C LEU A 72 11.73 -10.17 1.62
N GLY A 73 10.42 -9.92 1.73
CA GLY A 73 9.88 -8.69 2.29
C GLY A 73 10.19 -8.54 3.78
N VAL A 74 9.99 -9.58 4.59
CA VAL A 74 10.35 -9.55 6.02
C VAL A 74 11.87 -9.33 6.18
N SER A 75 12.68 -9.98 5.35
CA SER A 75 14.13 -9.77 5.34
C SER A 75 14.49 -8.32 4.97
N SER A 76 13.82 -7.72 3.98
CA SER A 76 14.04 -6.32 3.62
C SER A 76 13.63 -5.37 4.75
N ALA A 77 12.51 -5.64 5.44
CA ALA A 77 12.08 -4.87 6.61
C ALA A 77 13.13 -4.93 7.74
N ILE A 78 13.69 -6.11 8.02
CA ILE A 78 14.74 -6.28 9.03
C ILE A 78 15.98 -5.47 8.65
N VAL A 79 16.44 -5.54 7.40
CA VAL A 79 17.60 -4.76 6.93
C VAL A 79 17.35 -3.27 7.10
N VAL A 80 16.18 -2.79 6.66
CA VAL A 80 15.79 -1.38 6.73
C VAL A 80 15.72 -0.85 8.16
N VAL A 81 15.18 -1.63 9.11
CA VAL A 81 15.10 -1.27 10.54
C VAL A 81 16.47 -1.05 11.17
N ASN A 82 17.51 -1.68 10.62
CA ASN A 82 18.88 -1.51 11.09
C ASN A 82 19.59 -0.29 10.47
N ILE A 83 19.03 0.32 9.43
CA ILE A 83 19.62 1.49 8.76
C ILE A 83 19.03 2.78 9.34
N PRO A 84 19.85 3.73 9.80
CA PRO A 84 19.37 4.95 10.44
C PRO A 84 18.65 5.91 9.48
N MET A 85 17.68 6.69 9.98
CA MET A 85 16.85 7.54 9.11
C MET A 85 17.64 8.64 8.38
N HIS A 86 18.76 9.09 8.96
CA HIS A 86 19.64 10.06 8.31
C HIS A 86 20.21 9.54 6.97
N PHE A 87 20.43 8.22 6.86
CA PHE A 87 20.90 7.61 5.62
C PHE A 87 19.83 7.75 4.54
N TRP A 88 18.59 7.38 4.84
CA TRP A 88 17.46 7.48 3.93
C TRP A 88 17.19 8.93 3.49
N GLN A 89 17.33 9.89 4.42
CA GLN A 89 17.20 11.30 4.10
C GLN A 89 18.29 11.77 3.12
N ARG A 90 19.55 11.40 3.37
CA ARG A 90 20.71 11.76 2.53
C ARG A 90 20.64 11.13 1.14
N PHE A 91 20.22 9.87 1.05
CA PHE A 91 20.15 9.12 -0.21
C PHE A 91 18.80 9.26 -0.94
N SER A 92 17.83 9.99 -0.40
CA SER A 92 16.51 10.20 -1.00
C SER A 92 16.55 10.66 -2.47
N TRP A 93 17.44 11.59 -2.82
CA TRP A 93 17.64 12.03 -4.20
C TRP A 93 18.20 10.93 -5.10
N HIS A 94 19.18 10.16 -4.62
CA HIS A 94 19.78 9.06 -5.39
C HIS A 94 18.76 7.96 -5.66
N LEU A 95 17.92 7.64 -4.67
CA LEU A 95 16.82 6.68 -4.83
C LEU A 95 15.76 7.18 -5.81
N LEU A 96 15.45 8.48 -5.83
CA LEU A 96 14.54 9.08 -6.81
C LEU A 96 15.08 8.94 -8.23
N VAL A 97 16.34 9.34 -8.45
CA VAL A 97 16.99 9.24 -9.76
C VAL A 97 17.06 7.78 -10.21
N PHE A 98 17.44 6.87 -9.32
CA PHE A 98 17.45 5.44 -9.59
C PHE A 98 16.06 4.92 -9.99
N ALA A 99 15.01 5.32 -9.27
CA ALA A 99 13.65 4.92 -9.62
C ALA A 99 13.22 5.46 -10.99
N PHE A 100 13.55 6.72 -11.32
CA PHE A 100 13.25 7.28 -12.63
C PHE A 100 14.02 6.58 -13.75
N VAL A 101 15.27 6.20 -13.52
CA VAL A 101 16.02 5.36 -14.46
C VAL A 101 15.33 4.02 -14.67
N LEU A 102 14.85 3.35 -13.61
CA LEU A 102 14.10 2.09 -13.76
C LEU A 102 12.80 2.27 -14.56
N LEU A 103 12.06 3.36 -14.33
CA LEU A 103 10.84 3.69 -15.07
C LEU A 103 11.11 3.97 -16.55
N VAL A 104 12.24 4.61 -16.88
CA VAL A 104 12.64 4.79 -18.28
C VAL A 104 13.09 3.47 -18.89
N LEU A 105 13.85 2.66 -18.15
CA LEU A 105 14.38 1.37 -18.64
C LEU A 105 13.26 0.39 -19.00
N VAL A 106 12.16 0.36 -18.26
CA VAL A 106 11.04 -0.56 -18.56
C VAL A 106 10.27 -0.18 -19.82
N LEU A 107 10.33 1.09 -20.25
CA LEU A 107 9.74 1.57 -21.50
C LEU A 107 10.57 1.16 -22.73
N ILE A 108 11.85 0.80 -22.56
CA ILE A 108 12.71 0.40 -23.67
C ILE A 108 12.22 -0.95 -24.21
N PRO A 109 11.86 -1.03 -25.51
CA PRO A 109 11.52 -2.30 -26.15
C PRO A 109 12.65 -3.30 -25.93
N HIS A 110 12.32 -4.56 -25.64
CA HIS A 110 13.24 -5.68 -25.32
C HIS A 110 13.77 -5.75 -23.89
N ILE A 111 13.73 -4.67 -23.11
CA ILE A 111 14.09 -4.70 -21.68
C ILE A 111 12.84 -4.94 -20.83
N GLY A 112 11.77 -4.18 -21.09
CA GLY A 112 10.47 -4.37 -20.45
C GLY A 112 9.75 -5.62 -20.94
N LYS A 113 9.32 -6.48 -20.02
CA LYS A 113 8.40 -7.60 -20.30
C LYS A 113 6.97 -7.05 -20.40
N ARG A 114 6.32 -7.35 -21.54
CA ARG A 114 4.90 -7.06 -21.75
C ARG A 114 4.05 -8.19 -21.18
N ILE A 115 3.20 -7.87 -20.21
CA ILE A 115 2.20 -8.78 -19.64
C ILE A 115 0.84 -8.07 -19.78
N ASN A 116 -0.17 -8.76 -20.31
CA ASN A 116 -1.52 -8.21 -20.56
C ASN A 116 -1.50 -6.88 -21.34
N GLY A 117 -0.64 -6.79 -22.37
CA GLY A 117 -0.51 -5.62 -23.24
C GLY A 117 0.36 -4.47 -22.68
N SER A 118 0.81 -4.54 -21.43
CA SER A 118 1.55 -3.46 -20.76
C SER A 118 3.00 -3.82 -20.43
N ALA A 119 3.95 -2.95 -20.81
CA ALA A 119 5.38 -3.07 -20.49
C ALA A 119 5.66 -2.44 -19.11
N ARG A 120 5.35 -3.18 -18.03
CA ARG A 120 5.49 -2.72 -16.63
C ARG A 120 6.52 -3.48 -15.81
N TRP A 121 7.08 -4.56 -16.36
CA TRP A 121 7.85 -5.52 -15.58
C TRP A 121 9.26 -5.66 -16.13
N LEU A 122 10.25 -5.51 -15.25
CA LEU A 122 11.63 -5.85 -15.55
C LEU A 122 11.89 -7.29 -15.08
N GLY A 123 12.34 -8.15 -15.99
CA GLY A 123 12.73 -9.50 -15.64
C GLY A 123 14.15 -9.54 -15.06
N VAL A 124 14.29 -9.98 -13.81
CA VAL A 124 15.59 -10.18 -13.15
C VAL A 124 15.69 -11.65 -12.74
N GLY A 125 16.19 -12.48 -13.65
CA GLY A 125 16.24 -13.94 -13.46
C GLY A 125 14.83 -14.54 -13.24
N PRO A 126 14.60 -15.30 -12.16
CA PRO A 126 13.29 -15.89 -11.86
C PRO A 126 12.29 -14.87 -11.28
N PHE A 127 12.73 -13.65 -10.96
CA PHE A 127 11.92 -12.62 -10.35
C PHE A 127 11.52 -11.55 -11.37
N THR A 128 10.41 -10.88 -11.08
CA THR A 128 9.97 -9.70 -11.82
C THR A 128 9.94 -8.51 -10.87
N ILE A 129 10.50 -7.39 -11.32
CA ILE A 129 10.47 -6.12 -10.60
C ILE A 129 9.50 -5.19 -11.33
N GLN A 130 8.56 -4.63 -10.58
CA GLN A 130 7.70 -3.56 -11.07
C GLN A 130 8.29 -2.20 -10.65
N PRO A 131 8.83 -1.41 -11.60
CA PRO A 131 9.44 -0.12 -11.29
C PRO A 131 8.47 0.88 -10.66
N SER A 132 7.18 0.83 -10.99
CA SER A 132 6.18 1.74 -10.44
C SER A 132 6.00 1.60 -8.92
N GLU A 133 6.21 0.41 -8.35
CA GLU A 133 6.22 0.20 -6.89
C GLU A 133 7.39 0.93 -6.23
N ILE A 134 8.60 0.79 -6.79
CA ILE A 134 9.80 1.48 -6.31
C ILE A 134 9.67 3.00 -6.51
N GLY A 135 9.09 3.42 -7.64
CA GLY A 135 8.84 4.82 -7.97
C GLY A 135 7.93 5.51 -6.97
N LYS A 136 6.80 4.88 -6.60
CA LYS A 136 5.89 5.43 -5.57
C LYS A 136 6.63 5.68 -4.26
N PHE A 137 7.38 4.67 -3.79
CA PHE A 137 8.15 4.76 -2.56
C PHE A 137 9.26 5.84 -2.64
N ALA A 138 10.05 5.87 -3.71
CA ALA A 138 11.15 6.80 -3.88
C ALA A 138 10.66 8.27 -3.98
N VAL A 139 9.55 8.52 -4.66
CA VAL A 139 8.93 9.85 -4.72
C VAL A 139 8.46 10.29 -3.34
N VAL A 140 7.77 9.42 -2.57
CA VAL A 140 7.34 9.76 -1.20
C VAL A 140 8.54 10.03 -0.29
N LEU A 141 9.59 9.23 -0.37
CA LEU A 141 10.82 9.44 0.38
C LEU A 141 11.48 10.78 0.06
N PHE A 142 11.59 11.11 -1.22
CA PHE A 142 12.12 12.40 -1.66
C PHE A 142 11.23 13.57 -1.22
N MET A 143 9.91 13.41 -1.36
CA MET A 143 8.93 14.43 -1.00
C MET A 143 8.96 14.75 0.50
N ALA A 144 9.16 13.75 1.36
CA ALA A 144 9.37 13.99 2.79
C ALA A 144 10.55 14.94 3.05
N GLY A 145 11.69 14.73 2.36
CA GLY A 145 12.85 15.61 2.46
C GLY A 145 12.63 16.98 1.83
N TYR A 146 11.88 17.05 0.72
CA TYR A 146 11.50 18.30 0.07
C TYR A 146 10.64 19.18 0.99
N LEU A 147 9.63 18.59 1.64
CA LEU A 147 8.71 19.30 2.53
C LEU A 147 9.42 19.89 3.75
N VAL A 148 10.47 19.24 4.27
CA VAL A 148 11.30 19.82 5.33
C VAL A 148 12.10 21.02 4.82
N ARG A 149 12.76 20.91 3.66
CA ARG A 149 13.65 21.97 3.14
C ARG A 149 12.89 23.20 2.63
N ARG A 150 11.65 23.01 2.16
CA ARG A 150 10.85 24.04 1.48
C ARG A 150 9.53 24.31 2.20
N GLN A 151 9.42 23.96 3.49
CA GLN A 151 8.19 24.11 4.28
C GLN A 151 7.67 25.55 4.24
N GLU A 152 8.57 26.53 4.44
CA GLU A 152 8.20 27.95 4.38
C GLU A 152 7.75 28.37 2.98
N GLU A 153 8.41 27.92 1.91
CA GLU A 153 8.01 28.23 0.54
C GLU A 153 6.64 27.63 0.17
N VAL A 154 6.35 26.41 0.65
CA VAL A 154 5.06 25.75 0.44
C VAL A 154 3.93 26.50 1.16
N ARG A 155 4.23 27.09 2.33
CA ARG A 155 3.26 27.85 3.15
C ARG A 155 3.08 29.30 2.69
N THR A 156 4.17 30.00 2.34
CA THR A 156 4.18 31.46 2.11
C THR A 156 4.19 31.83 0.63
N THR A 157 4.88 31.05 -0.21
CA THR A 157 4.99 31.32 -1.65
C THR A 157 4.04 30.38 -2.39
N TYR A 158 2.75 30.74 -2.36
CA TYR A 158 1.58 29.97 -2.83
C TYR A 158 1.70 29.25 -4.19
N VAL A 159 2.66 29.58 -5.04
CA VAL A 159 2.75 29.00 -6.39
C VAL A 159 4.08 28.29 -6.63
N ARG A 160 5.23 28.88 -6.26
CA ARG A 160 6.54 28.28 -6.59
C ARG A 160 6.85 27.00 -5.84
N GLY A 161 6.58 26.95 -4.53
CA GLY A 161 6.86 25.77 -3.70
C GLY A 161 6.00 24.57 -4.10
N PHE A 162 4.73 24.83 -4.39
CA PHE A 162 3.76 23.82 -4.85
C PHE A 162 4.08 23.34 -6.28
N LEU A 163 4.32 24.24 -7.23
CA LEU A 163 4.64 23.86 -8.61
C LEU A 163 5.90 23.01 -8.70
N ARG A 164 6.95 23.31 -7.92
CA ARG A 164 8.17 22.49 -7.89
C ARG A 164 7.93 21.08 -7.38
N ALA A 165 7.11 20.92 -6.35
CA ALA A 165 6.66 19.60 -5.90
C ALA A 165 5.89 18.88 -7.02
N MET A 166 4.96 19.59 -7.67
CA MET A 166 4.14 19.03 -8.76
C MET A 166 4.95 18.69 -10.01
N MET A 167 6.08 19.35 -10.29
CA MET A 167 6.96 18.94 -11.40
C MET A 167 7.56 17.55 -11.16
N ILE A 168 7.99 17.26 -9.93
CA ILE A 168 8.61 15.97 -9.59
C ILE A 168 7.55 14.86 -9.63
N VAL A 169 6.40 15.11 -8.99
CA VAL A 169 5.26 14.18 -9.01
C VAL A 169 4.73 14.01 -10.43
N GLY A 170 4.60 15.09 -11.19
CA GLY A 170 4.14 15.10 -12.58
C GLY A 170 5.07 14.32 -13.50
N THR A 171 6.38 14.37 -13.28
CA THR A 171 7.35 13.54 -14.01
C THR A 171 7.12 12.05 -13.72
N ALA A 172 6.97 11.68 -12.45
CA ALA A 172 6.68 10.30 -12.07
C ALA A 172 5.34 9.81 -12.66
N ILE A 173 4.29 10.63 -12.58
CA ILE A 173 2.97 10.32 -13.16
C ILE A 173 3.07 10.17 -14.68
N ALA A 174 3.77 11.06 -15.38
CA ALA A 174 3.94 10.95 -16.83
C ALA A 174 4.62 9.63 -17.24
N LEU A 175 5.64 9.20 -16.48
CA LEU A 175 6.30 7.92 -16.69
C LEU A 175 5.34 6.74 -16.42
N PHE A 176 4.60 6.77 -15.29
CA PHE A 176 3.62 5.72 -14.99
C PHE A 176 2.53 5.62 -16.06
N LEU A 177 2.01 6.74 -16.55
CA LEU A 177 1.03 6.78 -17.63
C LEU A 177 1.60 6.27 -18.97
N SER A 178 2.91 6.41 -19.18
CA SER A 178 3.61 5.83 -20.33
C SER A 178 3.74 4.31 -20.24
N GLU A 179 3.69 3.74 -19.02
CA GLU A 179 3.58 2.30 -18.72
C GLU A 179 2.11 1.81 -18.64
N PRO A 180 1.19 2.50 -19.31
CA PRO A 180 -0.24 2.52 -19.00
C PRO A 180 -0.70 2.35 -17.53
N ASP A 181 0.09 2.68 -16.50
CA ASP A 181 -0.21 2.44 -15.08
C ASP A 181 -0.96 3.62 -14.42
N PHE A 182 -2.25 3.70 -14.70
CA PHE A 182 -3.15 4.67 -14.08
C PHE A 182 -3.40 4.42 -12.58
N GLY A 183 -3.15 3.21 -12.10
CA GLY A 183 -3.35 2.86 -10.70
C GLY A 183 -2.28 3.49 -9.83
N ALA A 184 -1.01 3.26 -10.18
CA ALA A 184 0.14 3.81 -9.48
C ALA A 184 0.12 5.35 -9.48
N SER A 185 -0.29 5.95 -10.60
CA SER A 185 -0.45 7.42 -10.74
C SER A 185 -1.43 8.00 -9.72
N LEU A 186 -2.61 7.37 -9.57
CA LEU A 186 -3.64 7.83 -8.63
C LEU A 186 -3.20 7.64 -7.18
N VAL A 187 -2.62 6.49 -6.86
CA VAL A 187 -2.10 6.21 -5.51
C VAL A 187 -1.03 7.23 -5.12
N LEU A 188 -0.06 7.49 -6.01
CA LEU A 188 1.01 8.44 -5.76
C LEU A 188 0.49 9.87 -5.59
N MET A 189 -0.38 10.31 -6.50
CA MET A 189 -0.92 11.67 -6.47
C MET A 189 -1.65 11.93 -5.15
N THR A 190 -2.55 11.03 -4.75
CA THR A 190 -3.31 11.21 -3.50
C THR A 190 -2.41 11.13 -2.27
N ALA A 191 -1.40 10.27 -2.28
CA ALA A 191 -0.44 10.21 -1.16
C ALA A 191 0.36 11.49 -1.00
N VAL A 192 0.89 12.05 -2.10
CA VAL A 192 1.65 13.31 -2.04
C VAL A 192 0.74 14.49 -1.68
N LEU A 193 -0.51 14.49 -2.15
CA LEU A 193 -1.49 15.50 -1.72
C LEU A 193 -1.77 15.43 -0.22
N GLY A 194 -1.95 14.22 0.32
CA GLY A 194 -2.07 14.03 1.78
C GLY A 194 -0.85 14.58 2.54
N MET A 195 0.37 14.35 2.03
CA MET A 195 1.59 14.91 2.64
C MET A 195 1.63 16.44 2.58
N LEU A 196 1.28 17.04 1.43
CA LEU A 196 1.23 18.49 1.25
C LEU A 196 0.18 19.12 2.17
N PHE A 197 -0.97 18.46 2.33
CA PHE A 197 -2.03 18.91 3.23
C PHE A 197 -1.53 18.95 4.67
N LEU A 198 -0.87 17.89 5.14
CA LEU A 198 -0.27 17.84 6.48
C LEU A 198 0.91 18.82 6.64
N ALA A 199 1.62 19.16 5.57
CA ALA A 199 2.65 20.20 5.60
C ALA A 199 2.07 21.62 5.75
N GLY A 200 0.75 21.79 5.58
CA GLY A 200 0.05 23.08 5.67
C GLY A 200 -0.04 23.81 4.35
N ALA A 201 -0.05 23.09 3.22
CA ALA A 201 -0.35 23.69 1.93
C ALA A 201 -1.79 24.26 1.90
N PRO A 202 -2.01 25.46 1.32
CA PRO A 202 -3.31 26.11 1.31
C PRO A 202 -4.33 25.37 0.42
N MET A 203 -5.57 25.24 0.90
CA MET A 203 -6.65 24.49 0.24
C MET A 203 -6.93 24.93 -1.21
N ILE A 204 -6.66 26.18 -1.56
CA ILE A 204 -6.86 26.72 -2.92
C ILE A 204 -5.99 25.98 -3.95
N GLN A 205 -4.77 25.58 -3.59
CA GLN A 205 -3.87 24.82 -4.47
C GLN A 205 -4.44 23.43 -4.80
N PHE A 206 -5.16 22.83 -3.85
CA PHE A 206 -5.84 21.54 -4.05
C PHE A 206 -6.99 21.69 -5.03
N GLY A 207 -7.77 22.77 -4.95
CA GLY A 207 -8.85 23.05 -5.90
C GLY A 207 -8.33 23.13 -7.35
N GLY A 208 -7.21 23.84 -7.56
CA GLY A 208 -6.58 23.94 -8.88
C GLY A 208 -5.99 22.63 -9.41
N LEU A 209 -5.46 21.78 -8.52
CA LEU A 209 -4.95 20.47 -8.94
C LEU A 209 -6.06 19.47 -9.21
N VAL A 210 -7.09 19.42 -8.36
CA VAL A 210 -8.26 18.56 -8.55
C VAL A 210 -8.95 18.93 -9.86
N SER A 211 -9.13 20.21 -10.15
CA SER A 211 -9.71 20.64 -11.43
C SER A 211 -8.84 20.23 -12.62
N ALA A 212 -7.51 20.34 -12.53
CA ALA A 212 -6.60 19.88 -13.58
C ALA A 212 -6.66 18.35 -13.79
N VAL A 213 -6.73 17.56 -12.71
CA VAL A 213 -6.85 16.10 -12.78
C VAL A 213 -8.20 15.69 -13.38
N VAL A 214 -9.30 16.32 -12.96
CA VAL A 214 -10.63 16.06 -13.49
C VAL A 214 -10.70 16.44 -14.97
N ALA A 215 -10.21 17.62 -15.35
CA ALA A 215 -10.17 18.06 -16.75
C ALA A 215 -9.31 17.13 -17.62
N GLY A 216 -8.12 16.75 -17.14
CA GLY A 216 -7.25 15.80 -17.83
C GLY A 216 -7.88 14.40 -17.94
N GLY A 217 -8.59 13.96 -16.91
CA GLY A 217 -9.34 12.71 -16.90
C GLY A 217 -10.49 12.70 -17.92
N ILE A 218 -11.30 13.76 -17.94
CA ILE A 218 -12.39 13.93 -18.92
C ILE A 218 -11.82 13.94 -20.34
N ALA A 219 -10.78 14.73 -20.60
CA ALA A 219 -10.13 14.77 -21.90
C ALA A 219 -9.64 13.37 -22.30
N ALA A 220 -8.92 12.68 -21.42
CA ALA A 220 -8.42 11.34 -21.64
C ALA A 220 -9.52 10.31 -21.94
N ILE A 221 -10.70 10.44 -21.32
CA ILE A 221 -11.85 9.56 -21.54
C ILE A 221 -12.52 9.86 -22.90
N VAL A 222 -12.71 11.14 -23.23
CA VAL A 222 -13.38 11.56 -24.48
C VAL A 222 -12.54 11.24 -25.71
N PHE A 223 -11.22 11.37 -25.64
CA PHE A 223 -10.34 11.14 -26.78
C PHE A 223 -10.05 9.65 -27.07
N GLU A 224 -10.40 8.73 -26.18
CA GLU A 224 -10.16 7.29 -26.38
C GLU A 224 -11.45 6.46 -26.19
N PRO A 225 -12.09 5.99 -27.28
CA PRO A 225 -13.38 5.28 -27.23
C PRO A 225 -13.38 4.02 -26.34
N TYR A 226 -12.22 3.41 -26.12
CA TYR A 226 -12.06 2.29 -25.21
C TYR A 226 -12.18 2.70 -23.73
N ARG A 227 -11.65 3.87 -23.35
CA ARG A 227 -11.74 4.39 -21.99
C ARG A 227 -13.16 4.82 -21.66
N LEU A 228 -13.86 5.41 -22.62
CA LEU A 228 -15.29 5.73 -22.48
C LEU A 228 -16.11 4.47 -22.22
N ARG A 229 -15.85 3.37 -22.96
CA ARG A 229 -16.52 2.09 -22.72
C ARG A 229 -16.32 1.59 -21.30
N ARG A 230 -15.09 1.58 -20.76
CA ARG A 230 -14.85 1.20 -19.34
C ARG A 230 -15.58 2.06 -18.30
N VAL A 231 -15.83 3.34 -18.60
CA VAL A 231 -16.55 4.24 -17.68
C VAL A 231 -18.06 3.98 -17.73
N MET A 232 -18.61 3.75 -18.92
CA MET A 232 -20.04 3.42 -19.09
C MET A 232 -20.37 2.02 -18.59
N SER A 233 -19.43 1.09 -18.76
CA SER A 233 -19.56 -0.30 -18.31
C SER A 233 -19.45 -0.41 -16.78
N PHE A 234 -18.73 0.51 -16.13
CA PHE A 234 -18.77 0.69 -14.67
C PHE A 234 -20.15 1.15 -14.15
N THR A 235 -20.88 1.99 -14.90
CA THR A 235 -22.19 2.48 -14.45
C THR A 235 -23.29 1.44 -14.54
N ASP A 236 -23.17 0.46 -15.43
CA ASP A 236 -24.03 -0.73 -15.46
C ASP A 236 -23.18 -2.01 -15.60
N PRO A 237 -22.75 -2.60 -14.47
CA PRO A 237 -21.93 -3.82 -14.46
C PRO A 237 -22.63 -5.06 -15.02
N TRP A 238 -23.90 -4.96 -15.42
CA TRP A 238 -24.71 -6.06 -15.90
C TRP A 238 -25.04 -5.95 -17.40
N ASP A 239 -24.62 -4.87 -18.07
CA ASP A 239 -24.90 -4.61 -19.48
C ASP A 239 -24.13 -5.56 -20.41
N ASP A 240 -22.83 -5.79 -20.14
CA ASP A 240 -22.00 -6.77 -20.87
C ASP A 240 -21.32 -7.77 -19.93
N GLN A 241 -22.13 -8.65 -19.34
CA GLN A 241 -21.70 -9.68 -18.39
C GLN A 241 -20.71 -10.70 -18.99
N TYR A 242 -20.49 -10.76 -20.30
CA TYR A 242 -19.56 -11.72 -20.91
C TYR A 242 -18.36 -11.05 -21.61
N GLY A 243 -18.34 -9.72 -21.66
CA GLY A 243 -17.27 -8.92 -22.26
C GLY A 243 -16.58 -8.01 -21.26
N SER A 244 -16.78 -6.69 -21.36
CA SER A 244 -16.01 -5.72 -20.56
C SER A 244 -16.27 -5.76 -19.05
N ASP A 245 -17.45 -6.21 -18.63
CA ASP A 245 -17.91 -6.10 -17.23
C ASP A 245 -17.79 -7.38 -16.44
N TYR A 246 -17.47 -8.49 -17.12
CA TYR A 246 -17.40 -9.83 -16.54
C TYR A 246 -16.62 -9.88 -15.22
N GLN A 247 -15.45 -9.24 -15.15
CA GLN A 247 -14.64 -9.24 -13.93
C GLN A 247 -15.36 -8.58 -12.74
N LEU A 248 -16.05 -7.47 -12.98
CA LEU A 248 -16.77 -6.75 -11.93
C LEU A 248 -18.07 -7.49 -11.54
N SER A 249 -18.84 -7.98 -12.52
CA SER A 249 -20.06 -8.74 -12.23
C SER A 249 -19.76 -10.00 -11.40
N GLN A 250 -18.70 -10.75 -11.75
CA GLN A 250 -18.30 -11.94 -10.99
C GLN A 250 -17.78 -11.59 -9.58
N SER A 251 -17.08 -10.47 -9.43
CA SER A 251 -16.71 -9.94 -8.12
C SER A 251 -17.95 -9.68 -7.26
N LEU A 252 -18.96 -8.98 -7.79
CA LEU A 252 -20.21 -8.70 -7.08
C LEU A 252 -21.01 -9.97 -6.75
N ILE A 253 -21.01 -10.98 -7.62
CA ILE A 253 -21.60 -12.29 -7.34
C ILE A 253 -20.86 -12.97 -6.17
N ALA A 254 -19.53 -12.87 -6.10
CA ALA A 254 -18.73 -13.41 -5.00
C ALA A 254 -19.15 -12.79 -3.65
N PHE A 255 -19.32 -11.45 -3.61
CA PHE A 255 -19.85 -10.76 -2.42
C PHE A 255 -21.25 -11.24 -2.05
N GLY A 256 -22.14 -11.38 -3.03
CA GLY A 256 -23.51 -11.85 -2.79
C GLY A 256 -23.57 -13.27 -2.22
N ARG A 257 -22.65 -14.15 -2.62
CA ARG A 257 -22.55 -15.53 -2.12
C ARG A 257 -21.94 -15.63 -0.73
N GLY A 258 -21.08 -14.70 -0.35
CA GLY A 258 -20.41 -14.70 0.94
C GLY A 258 -21.37 -14.51 2.14
N ASP A 259 -22.50 -13.84 1.95
CA ASP A 259 -23.47 -13.56 3.03
C ASP A 259 -22.76 -13.05 4.32
N TRP A 260 -23.25 -13.38 5.51
CA TRP A 260 -22.65 -12.93 6.77
C TRP A 260 -21.32 -13.61 7.12
N PHE A 261 -21.20 -14.93 6.90
CA PHE A 261 -20.12 -15.77 7.44
C PHE A 261 -19.24 -16.46 6.39
N GLY A 262 -19.57 -16.30 5.11
CA GLY A 262 -18.85 -16.93 4.01
C GLY A 262 -19.31 -18.35 3.74
N VAL A 263 -18.85 -18.87 2.61
CA VAL A 263 -19.07 -20.27 2.22
C VAL A 263 -18.04 -21.23 2.83
N GLY A 264 -17.04 -20.71 3.53
CA GLY A 264 -15.93 -21.46 4.12
C GLY A 264 -14.65 -21.39 3.28
N LEU A 265 -13.50 -21.46 3.96
CA LEU A 265 -12.18 -21.45 3.33
C LEU A 265 -12.07 -22.60 2.33
N GLY A 266 -11.62 -22.31 1.12
CA GLY A 266 -11.45 -23.33 0.09
C GLY A 266 -12.71 -23.59 -0.75
N HIS A 267 -13.89 -23.10 -0.34
CA HIS A 267 -15.17 -23.39 -1.00
C HIS A 267 -15.67 -22.30 -1.96
N SER A 268 -14.89 -21.23 -2.21
CA SER A 268 -15.24 -20.25 -3.26
C SER A 268 -15.40 -20.95 -4.61
N VAL A 269 -16.49 -20.64 -5.31
CA VAL A 269 -16.72 -21.12 -6.68
C VAL A 269 -16.09 -20.15 -7.68
N GLN A 270 -16.03 -18.86 -7.34
CA GLN A 270 -15.56 -17.81 -8.25
C GLN A 270 -14.07 -17.93 -8.62
N LYS A 271 -13.27 -18.53 -7.74
CA LYS A 271 -11.85 -18.84 -8.02
C LYS A 271 -11.63 -19.92 -9.09
N LEU A 272 -12.64 -20.71 -9.44
CA LEU A 272 -12.55 -21.79 -10.44
C LEU A 272 -12.76 -21.24 -11.85
N PHE A 273 -11.86 -20.35 -12.29
CA PHE A 273 -11.82 -19.75 -13.63
C PHE A 273 -12.93 -18.72 -13.95
N TYR A 274 -13.92 -18.53 -13.08
CA TYR A 274 -14.94 -17.50 -13.27
C TYR A 274 -14.42 -16.08 -13.04
N LEU A 275 -13.42 -15.92 -12.18
CA LEU A 275 -12.85 -14.63 -11.86
C LEU A 275 -11.39 -14.55 -12.36
N PRO A 276 -11.13 -13.84 -13.48
CA PRO A 276 -9.78 -13.65 -13.99
C PRO A 276 -8.91 -12.92 -12.95
N GLU A 277 -7.63 -13.30 -12.84
CA GLU A 277 -6.68 -12.61 -11.93
C GLU A 277 -7.16 -12.61 -10.45
N ALA A 278 -7.91 -13.65 -10.05
CA ALA A 278 -8.46 -13.81 -8.70
C ALA A 278 -7.41 -13.82 -7.57
N HIS A 279 -6.17 -14.20 -7.86
CA HIS A 279 -5.08 -14.26 -6.88
C HIS A 279 -4.22 -12.98 -6.83
N THR A 280 -4.45 -12.03 -7.75
CA THR A 280 -3.76 -10.74 -7.84
C THR A 280 -4.73 -9.60 -7.51
N ASP A 281 -5.54 -9.17 -8.46
CA ASP A 281 -6.33 -7.94 -8.37
C ASP A 281 -7.67 -8.13 -7.63
N PHE A 282 -8.19 -9.37 -7.63
CA PHE A 282 -9.50 -9.70 -7.08
C PHE A 282 -9.49 -10.68 -5.89
N VAL A 283 -8.35 -10.78 -5.19
CA VAL A 283 -8.25 -11.60 -3.96
C VAL A 283 -9.29 -11.20 -2.91
N PHE A 284 -9.63 -9.91 -2.86
CA PHE A 284 -10.62 -9.40 -1.92
C PHE A 284 -12.02 -9.97 -2.17
N ALA A 285 -12.42 -10.15 -3.44
CA ALA A 285 -13.71 -10.77 -3.79
C ALA A 285 -13.76 -12.25 -3.35
N VAL A 286 -12.68 -13.01 -3.57
CA VAL A 286 -12.58 -14.41 -3.10
C VAL A 286 -12.61 -14.47 -1.58
N TYR A 287 -11.90 -13.57 -0.90
CA TYR A 287 -11.92 -13.48 0.57
C TYR A 287 -13.33 -13.18 1.10
N ALA A 288 -14.06 -12.28 0.43
CA ALA A 288 -15.44 -11.96 0.78
C ALA A 288 -16.39 -13.15 0.57
N GLU A 289 -16.22 -13.95 -0.48
CA GLU A 289 -16.99 -15.18 -0.67
C GLU A 289 -16.68 -16.21 0.42
N GLU A 290 -15.39 -16.44 0.74
CA GLU A 290 -14.99 -17.50 1.67
C GLU A 290 -15.25 -17.16 3.14
N PHE A 291 -15.15 -15.90 3.55
CA PHE A 291 -15.27 -15.46 4.95
C PHE A 291 -16.47 -14.53 5.24
N GLY A 292 -17.21 -14.12 4.21
CA GLY A 292 -18.41 -13.27 4.35
C GLY A 292 -18.13 -11.88 4.91
N LEU A 293 -19.21 -11.20 5.30
CA LEU A 293 -19.15 -9.84 5.85
C LEU A 293 -18.25 -9.74 7.10
N VAL A 294 -18.31 -10.72 8.00
CA VAL A 294 -17.48 -10.71 9.24
C VAL A 294 -16.00 -10.75 8.89
N GLY A 295 -15.60 -11.59 7.93
CA GLY A 295 -14.24 -11.63 7.42
C GLY A 295 -13.80 -10.29 6.83
N VAL A 296 -14.64 -9.70 5.98
CA VAL A 296 -14.37 -8.39 5.35
C VAL A 296 -14.16 -7.31 6.40
N LEU A 297 -15.04 -7.21 7.40
CA LEU A 297 -14.92 -6.25 8.50
C LEU A 297 -13.63 -6.45 9.30
N PHE A 298 -13.23 -7.71 9.53
CA PHE A 298 -11.98 -8.03 10.20
C PHE A 298 -10.77 -7.54 9.38
N LEU A 299 -10.73 -7.84 8.08
CA LEU A 299 -9.65 -7.41 7.18
C LEU A 299 -9.57 -5.87 7.09
N MET A 300 -10.70 -5.19 6.95
CA MET A 300 -10.76 -3.72 6.95
C MET A 300 -10.27 -3.14 8.28
N SER A 301 -10.61 -3.78 9.40
CA SER A 301 -10.15 -3.38 10.73
C SER A 301 -8.64 -3.54 10.87
N MET A 302 -8.03 -4.59 10.31
CA MET A 302 -6.58 -4.76 10.30
C MET A 302 -5.88 -3.67 9.49
N PHE A 303 -6.40 -3.30 8.32
CA PHE A 303 -5.89 -2.15 7.57
C PHE A 303 -6.05 -0.85 8.36
N TRP A 304 -7.19 -0.63 9.00
CA TRP A 304 -7.40 0.56 9.83
C TRP A 304 -6.38 0.65 10.98
N ILE A 305 -6.13 -0.45 11.70
CA ILE A 305 -5.11 -0.50 12.77
C ILE A 305 -3.71 -0.22 12.21
N LEU A 306 -3.35 -0.81 11.07
CA LEU A 306 -2.06 -0.60 10.40
C LEU A 306 -1.84 0.88 10.07
N ILE A 307 -2.82 1.51 9.41
CA ILE A 307 -2.73 2.91 8.99
C ILE A 307 -2.73 3.85 10.19
N ASN A 308 -3.64 3.64 11.15
CA ASN A 308 -3.68 4.45 12.37
C ASN A 308 -2.36 4.36 13.15
N SER A 309 -1.72 3.19 13.18
CA SER A 309 -0.41 3.02 13.79
C SER A 309 0.67 3.83 13.07
N GLY A 310 0.72 3.79 11.74
CA GLY A 310 1.64 4.60 10.95
C GLY A 310 1.44 6.12 11.14
N LEU A 311 0.20 6.58 11.16
CA LEU A 311 -0.12 8.00 11.44
C LEU A 311 0.28 8.41 12.86
N ARG A 312 0.07 7.56 13.86
CA ARG A 312 0.51 7.82 15.24
C ARG A 312 2.03 7.88 15.36
N ILE A 313 2.76 7.04 14.62
CA ILE A 313 4.22 7.09 14.53
C ILE A 313 4.67 8.43 13.91
N GLY A 314 4.04 8.86 12.81
CA GLY A 314 4.34 10.15 12.18
C GLY A 314 4.08 11.33 13.11
N ARG A 315 2.94 11.33 13.81
CA ARG A 315 2.59 12.38 14.79
C ARG A 315 3.56 12.44 15.96
N ALA A 316 4.02 11.30 16.46
CA ALA A 316 5.03 11.25 17.51
C ALA A 316 6.37 11.83 17.02
N ALA A 317 6.79 11.51 15.79
CA ALA A 317 8.00 12.07 15.20
C ALA A 317 7.89 13.61 15.04
N GLU A 318 6.75 14.10 14.56
CA GLU A 318 6.47 15.52 14.40
C GLU A 318 6.58 16.29 15.72
N GLN A 319 5.99 15.77 16.78
CA GLN A 319 6.03 16.36 18.13
C GLN A 319 7.46 16.46 18.70
N THR A 320 8.37 15.61 18.23
CA THR A 320 9.79 15.65 18.65
C THR A 320 10.67 16.53 17.76
N GLY A 321 10.10 17.19 16.75
CA GLY A 321 10.82 18.04 15.78
C GLY A 321 11.47 17.25 14.64
N ARG A 322 11.13 15.98 14.46
CA ARG A 322 11.67 15.07 13.44
C ARG A 322 10.78 15.08 12.20
N PHE A 323 10.76 16.22 11.51
CA PHE A 323 9.80 16.49 10.44
C PHE A 323 9.97 15.59 9.21
N PHE A 324 11.21 15.18 8.88
CA PHE A 324 11.45 14.30 7.73
C PHE A 324 10.79 12.94 7.96
N GLU A 325 11.03 12.38 9.14
CA GLU A 325 10.48 11.11 9.59
C GLU A 325 8.95 11.18 9.72
N ALA A 326 8.41 12.31 10.21
CA ALA A 326 6.98 12.53 10.28
C ALA A 326 6.32 12.50 8.89
N TYR A 327 6.81 13.33 7.95
CA TYR A 327 6.24 13.38 6.60
C TYR A 327 6.40 12.05 5.86
N LEU A 328 7.53 11.35 6.04
CA LEU A 328 7.72 10.02 5.47
C LEU A 328 6.71 9.02 6.02
N ALA A 329 6.48 9.00 7.34
CA ALA A 329 5.50 8.11 7.95
C ALA A 329 4.09 8.38 7.42
N TYR A 330 3.69 9.64 7.33
CA TYR A 330 2.41 10.03 6.73
C TYR A 330 2.30 9.60 5.27
N GLY A 331 3.34 9.85 4.46
CA GLY A 331 3.37 9.46 3.05
C GLY A 331 3.26 7.96 2.83
N ILE A 332 3.98 7.16 3.62
CA ILE A 332 3.88 5.69 3.59
C ILE A 332 2.47 5.23 3.97
N SER A 333 1.90 5.78 5.04
CA SER A 333 0.53 5.47 5.44
C SER A 333 -0.47 5.82 4.34
N PHE A 334 -0.31 6.96 3.67
CA PHE A 334 -1.17 7.34 2.57
C PHE A 334 -1.02 6.44 1.33
N LEU A 335 0.20 6.00 0.99
CA LEU A 335 0.39 5.03 -0.10
C LEU A 335 -0.37 3.73 0.16
N ILE A 336 -0.21 3.16 1.36
CA ILE A 336 -0.82 1.87 1.72
C ILE A 336 -2.35 2.00 1.74
N ILE A 337 -2.91 3.04 2.39
CA ILE A 337 -4.37 3.19 2.47
C ILE A 337 -4.98 3.45 1.10
N MET A 338 -4.36 4.29 0.27
CA MET A 338 -4.91 4.60 -1.05
C MET A 338 -4.90 3.38 -1.96
N GLN A 339 -3.84 2.57 -1.90
CA GLN A 339 -3.79 1.31 -2.65
C GLN A 339 -4.86 0.32 -2.16
N ALA A 340 -5.07 0.20 -0.85
CA ALA A 340 -6.10 -0.66 -0.29
C ALA A 340 -7.52 -0.19 -0.64
N VAL A 341 -7.81 1.11 -0.49
CA VAL A 341 -9.12 1.71 -0.81
C VAL A 341 -9.45 1.57 -2.29
N ILE A 342 -8.49 1.81 -3.18
CA ILE A 342 -8.73 1.65 -4.62
C ILE A 342 -8.97 0.17 -4.96
N ASN A 343 -8.16 -0.76 -4.46
CA ASN A 343 -8.38 -2.19 -4.73
C ASN A 343 -9.74 -2.68 -4.20
N ILE A 344 -10.07 -2.37 -2.94
CA ILE A 344 -11.35 -2.72 -2.34
C ILE A 344 -12.50 -2.08 -3.12
N GLY A 345 -12.39 -0.80 -3.47
CA GLY A 345 -13.41 -0.09 -4.23
C GLY A 345 -13.59 -0.62 -5.66
N VAL A 346 -12.54 -1.13 -6.30
CA VAL A 346 -12.66 -1.83 -7.58
C VAL A 346 -13.45 -3.13 -7.43
N ASN A 347 -13.14 -3.92 -6.41
CA ASN A 347 -13.80 -5.19 -6.16
C ASN A 347 -15.28 -5.03 -5.78
N THR A 348 -15.65 -3.92 -5.13
CA THR A 348 -17.03 -3.63 -4.72
C THR A 348 -17.82 -2.79 -5.72
N GLY A 349 -17.22 -2.40 -6.86
CA GLY A 349 -17.89 -1.59 -7.88
C GLY A 349 -18.04 -0.10 -7.53
N PHE A 350 -17.20 0.42 -6.63
CA PHE A 350 -17.06 1.87 -6.39
C PHE A 350 -16.06 2.55 -7.35
N PHE A 351 -15.11 1.79 -7.92
CA PHE A 351 -14.14 2.28 -8.89
C PHE A 351 -14.03 1.36 -10.12
N PRO A 352 -13.67 1.88 -11.30
CA PRO A 352 -13.49 1.06 -12.50
C PRO A 352 -12.29 0.13 -12.38
N THR A 353 -12.37 -1.05 -13.01
CA THR A 353 -11.37 -2.12 -12.89
C THR A 353 -9.96 -1.68 -13.29
N LYS A 354 -9.02 -1.82 -12.34
CA LYS A 354 -7.59 -1.55 -12.52
C LYS A 354 -6.77 -2.63 -11.82
N GLY A 355 -5.64 -2.98 -12.42
CA GLY A 355 -4.72 -3.96 -11.84
C GLY A 355 -3.83 -3.37 -10.77
N LEU A 356 -4.35 -3.29 -9.54
CA LEU A 356 -3.62 -2.87 -8.35
C LEU A 356 -3.75 -3.95 -7.29
N THR A 357 -2.61 -4.42 -6.79
CA THR A 357 -2.57 -5.42 -5.71
C THR A 357 -3.05 -4.84 -4.37
N LEU A 358 -3.83 -5.61 -3.61
CA LEU A 358 -4.13 -5.31 -2.21
C LEU A 358 -2.85 -5.50 -1.36
N PRO A 359 -2.36 -4.47 -0.63
CA PRO A 359 -1.08 -4.55 0.07
C PRO A 359 -1.02 -5.74 1.04
N MET A 360 0.06 -6.52 0.98
CA MET A 360 0.32 -7.75 1.76
C MET A 360 -0.62 -8.94 1.52
N VAL A 361 -1.82 -8.72 0.99
CA VAL A 361 -2.84 -9.77 0.82
C VAL A 361 -2.78 -10.38 -0.59
N SER A 362 -2.65 -9.56 -1.62
CA SER A 362 -2.64 -10.01 -3.02
C SER A 362 -1.30 -10.61 -3.44
N TYR A 363 -1.32 -11.47 -4.46
CA TYR A 363 -0.10 -11.90 -5.14
C TYR A 363 0.53 -10.73 -5.90
N GLY A 364 1.75 -10.35 -5.53
CA GLY A 364 2.49 -9.28 -6.18
C GLY A 364 3.89 -9.15 -5.60
N GLY A 365 4.86 -9.87 -6.16
CA GLY A 365 6.18 -10.03 -5.54
C GLY A 365 6.90 -8.71 -5.22
N SER A 366 6.98 -7.80 -6.20
CA SER A 366 7.62 -6.49 -5.99
C SER A 366 6.86 -5.62 -4.99
N SER A 367 5.52 -5.60 -5.09
CA SER A 367 4.63 -4.83 -4.21
C SER A 367 4.79 -5.28 -2.75
N LEU A 368 4.81 -6.60 -2.49
CA LEU A 368 5.06 -7.17 -1.15
C LEU A 368 6.39 -6.70 -0.57
N ILE A 369 7.49 -6.83 -1.32
CA ILE A 369 8.82 -6.44 -0.84
C ILE A 369 8.86 -4.94 -0.53
N VAL A 370 8.30 -4.09 -1.40
CA VAL A 370 8.27 -2.64 -1.18
C VAL A 370 7.39 -2.28 0.02
N VAL A 371 6.23 -2.91 0.20
CA VAL A 371 5.36 -2.68 1.36
C VAL A 371 6.06 -3.06 2.66
N PHE A 372 6.69 -4.24 2.75
CA PHE A 372 7.44 -4.62 3.94
C PHE A 372 8.63 -3.68 4.21
N THR A 373 9.32 -3.22 3.16
CA THR A 373 10.38 -2.20 3.27
C THR A 373 9.84 -0.91 3.88
N MET A 374 8.67 -0.44 3.42
CA MET A 374 8.00 0.73 3.99
C MET A 374 7.58 0.53 5.45
N LEU A 375 7.10 -0.67 5.82
CA LEU A 375 6.79 -1.00 7.22
C LEU A 375 8.05 -1.01 8.10
N GLY A 376 9.17 -1.51 7.57
CA GLY A 376 10.48 -1.44 8.24
C GLY A 376 10.91 -0.01 8.52
N LEU A 377 10.67 0.92 7.59
CA LEU A 377 10.93 2.35 7.81
C LEU A 377 10.05 2.93 8.92
N LEU A 378 8.75 2.61 8.96
CA LEU A 378 7.87 3.06 10.04
C LEU A 378 8.37 2.59 11.41
N LEU A 379 8.82 1.34 11.51
CA LEU A 379 9.41 0.81 12.74
C LEU A 379 10.72 1.52 13.10
N ARG A 380 11.59 1.79 12.12
CA ARG A 380 12.81 2.58 12.35
C ARG A 380 12.52 3.98 12.88
N ILE A 381 11.51 4.65 12.30
CA ILE A 381 11.07 5.98 12.72
C ILE A 381 10.60 5.95 14.18
N ASP A 382 9.75 4.99 14.57
CA ASP A 382 9.27 4.83 15.94
C ASP A 382 10.45 4.61 16.92
N MET A 383 11.38 3.71 16.57
CA MET A 383 12.55 3.39 17.40
C MET A 383 13.40 4.63 17.68
N GLU A 384 13.82 5.35 16.65
CA GLU A 384 14.65 6.54 16.82
C GLU A 384 13.90 7.69 17.53
N THR A 385 12.58 7.79 17.33
CA THR A 385 11.76 8.84 17.97
C THR A 385 11.65 8.60 19.48
N ARG A 386 11.50 7.35 19.92
CA ARG A 386 11.50 6.99 21.34
C ARG A 386 12.86 7.12 21.99
N GLN A 387 13.95 6.83 21.27
CA GLN A 387 15.31 7.02 21.78
C GLN A 387 15.61 8.51 22.01
N GLY A 388 15.21 9.38 21.08
CA GLY A 388 15.32 10.84 21.25
C GLY A 388 14.56 11.37 22.47
N PHE A 389 13.43 10.75 22.82
CA PHE A 389 12.65 11.09 24.02
C PHE A 389 13.40 10.72 25.32
N LYS A 390 13.99 9.52 25.39
CA LYS A 390 14.75 9.07 26.57
C LYS A 390 16.00 9.91 26.85
N GLY A 391 16.69 10.37 25.80
CA GLY A 391 17.86 11.24 25.92
C GLY A 391 17.55 12.62 26.50
N LYS A 392 16.39 13.21 26.17
CA LYS A 392 15.95 14.51 26.74
C LYS A 392 15.46 14.40 28.18
N ALA A 393 14.95 13.23 28.60
CA ALA A 393 14.43 13.02 29.95
C ALA A 393 15.54 12.76 31.00
N HIS A 394 16.71 12.26 30.60
CA HIS A 394 17.87 12.05 31.50
C HIS A 394 18.86 13.23 31.52
N GLY A 395 18.66 14.23 30.65
CA GLY A 395 19.50 15.44 30.56
C GLY A 395 18.92 16.66 31.27
N ARG A 396 18.01 16.48 32.24
CA ARG A 396 17.44 17.54 33.06
C ARG A 396 17.67 17.27 34.54
#